data_AF-A0A2D7II99-F1
#
_entry.id   AF-A0A2D7II99-F1
#
_cell.length_a   1.000
_cell.length_b   1.000
_cell.length_c   1.000
_cell.angle_alpha   90.00
_cell.angle_beta   90.00
_cell.angle_gamma   90.00
#
_symmetry.space_group_name_H-M   'P 1'
#
loop_
_entity.id
_entity.type
_entity.pdbx_description
1 polymer ?
#
loop_
_entity_poly.entity_id
_entity_poly.type
_entity_poly.pdbx_seq_one_letter_code
_entity_poly.pdbx_strand_id
1 'polypeptide(L)'
;MKNIIIFFTLLGVLPLYLGIIFNKQYFYLNNEKIELYCLLILSFLCGMHWQVLIFKNKNSIFIMSIPILIFIWGWSSQFNNFFDTRLILITSFILSLFFDYVCNIFKPEKWYLKLRTIVTTLVIIALFL
;
A
#
# COMPACT_ATOMS: atom_id res chain seq x y z
N MET A 1 -3.94 -1.69 21.57
CA MET A 1 -3.13 -1.94 20.36
C MET A 1 -3.73 -1.35 19.08
N LYS A 2 -5.02 -1.56 18.76
CA LYS A 2 -5.69 -1.00 17.56
C LYS A 2 -5.41 0.49 17.31
N ASN A 3 -5.60 1.36 18.30
CA ASN A 3 -5.41 2.81 18.12
C ASN A 3 -3.95 3.17 17.79
N ILE A 4 -2.99 2.41 18.33
CA ILE A 4 -1.56 2.58 18.05
C ILE A 4 -1.26 2.22 16.59
N ILE A 5 -1.82 1.11 16.09
CA ILE A 5 -1.68 0.70 14.69
C ILE A 5 -2.28 1.76 13.75
N ILE A 6 -3.49 2.24 14.04
CA ILE A 6 -4.14 3.30 13.26
C ILE A 6 -3.29 4.58 13.24
N PHE A 7 -2.78 4.98 14.40
CA PHE A 7 -1.94 6.18 14.51
C PHE A 7 -0.66 6.06 13.67
N PHE A 8 0.10 4.97 13.83
CA PHE A 8 1.36 4.80 13.09
C PHE A 8 1.17 4.61 11.59
N THR A 9 0.10 3.93 11.17
CA THR A 9 -0.20 3.77 9.73
C THR A 9 -0.58 5.09 9.08
N LEU A 10 -1.39 5.94 9.75
CA LEU A 10 -1.71 7.27 9.25
C LEU A 10 -0.48 8.19 9.28
N LEU A 11 0.34 8.12 10.33
CA LEU A 11 1.59 8.86 10.42
C LEU A 11 2.56 8.44 9.31
N GLY A 12 2.55 7.19 8.88
CA GLY A 12 3.34 6.70 7.74
C GLY A 12 2.88 7.24 6.38
N VAL A 13 1.67 7.77 6.25
CA VAL A 13 1.21 8.42 5.00
C VAL A 13 1.54 9.92 5.01
N LEU A 14 1.66 10.52 6.20
CA LEU A 14 1.80 11.95 6.39
C LEU A 14 3.02 12.57 5.67
N PRO A 15 4.22 11.96 5.65
CA PRO A 15 5.38 12.49 4.93
C PRO A 15 5.13 12.69 3.43
N LEU A 16 4.27 11.87 2.83
CA LEU A 16 3.90 11.95 1.43
C LEU A 16 3.19 13.29 1.14
N TYR A 17 2.23 13.67 2.00
CA TYR A 17 1.50 14.93 1.89
C TYR A 17 2.32 16.15 2.31
N LEU A 18 3.18 16.01 3.33
CA LEU A 18 4.13 17.08 3.68
C LEU A 18 5.05 17.39 2.49
N GLY A 19 5.52 16.37 1.77
CA GLY A 19 6.31 16.54 0.55
C GLY A 19 5.58 17.38 -0.49
N ILE A 20 4.29 17.11 -0.73
CA ILE A 20 3.45 17.85 -1.69
C ILE A 20 3.30 19.32 -1.28
N ILE A 21 2.98 19.57 -0.01
CA ILE A 21 2.66 20.91 0.49
C ILE A 21 3.89 21.81 0.53
N PHE A 22 4.98 21.30 1.12
CA PHE A 22 6.17 22.12 1.40
C PHE A 22 7.12 22.26 0.22
N ASN A 23 6.99 21.43 -0.83
CA ASN A 23 8.01 21.33 -1.87
C ASN A 23 7.47 21.39 -3.31
N LYS A 24 6.49 22.26 -3.58
CA LYS A 24 5.87 22.45 -4.92
C LYS A 24 6.86 22.59 -6.09
N GLN A 25 8.03 23.20 -5.88
CA GLN A 25 9.06 23.39 -6.93
C GLN A 25 10.04 22.21 -7.08
N TYR A 26 10.24 21.40 -6.04
CA TYR A 26 11.09 20.19 -6.07
C TYR A 26 10.30 18.92 -6.41
N PHE A 27 8.96 18.98 -6.39
CA PHE A 27 8.08 17.85 -6.64
C PHE A 27 8.20 17.29 -8.06
N TYR A 28 8.33 18.18 -9.06
CA TYR A 28 8.54 17.79 -10.45
C TYR A 28 9.91 17.14 -10.72
N LEU A 29 10.91 17.39 -9.86
CA LEU A 29 12.29 16.93 -10.04
C LEU A 29 12.63 15.67 -9.23
N ASN A 30 11.70 15.12 -8.44
CA ASN A 30 11.96 13.95 -7.56
C ASN A 30 10.82 12.92 -7.54
N ASN A 31 10.16 12.69 -8.69
CA ASN A 31 9.13 11.66 -8.84
C ASN A 31 9.58 10.29 -8.29
N GLU A 32 10.83 9.90 -8.54
CA GLU A 32 11.41 8.63 -8.07
C GLU A 32 11.35 8.49 -6.54
N LYS A 33 11.57 9.57 -5.77
CA LYS A 33 11.53 9.51 -4.30
C LYS A 33 10.12 9.28 -3.77
N ILE A 34 9.12 9.87 -4.42
CA ILE A 34 7.71 9.68 -4.08
C ILE A 34 7.30 8.24 -4.41
N GLU A 35 7.73 7.74 -5.57
CA GLU A 35 7.48 6.36 -6.00
C GLU A 35 8.10 5.35 -5.04
N LEU A 36 9.37 5.54 -4.64
CA LEU A 36 10.04 4.71 -3.64
C LEU A 36 9.33 4.76 -2.28
N TYR A 37 8.82 5.92 -1.88
CA TYR A 37 8.04 6.05 -0.66
C TYR A 37 6.69 5.31 -0.75
N CYS A 38 6.02 5.39 -1.89
CA CYS A 38 4.82 4.62 -2.17
C CYS A 38 5.11 3.11 -2.12
N LEU A 39 6.24 2.65 -2.66
CA LEU A 39 6.67 1.25 -2.57
C LEU A 39 6.93 0.82 -1.12
N LEU A 40 7.51 1.70 -0.29
CA LEU A 40 7.66 1.43 1.13
C LEU A 40 6.30 1.26 1.82
N ILE A 41 5.33 2.15 1.55
CA ILE A 41 3.97 2.03 2.08
C ILE A 41 3.32 0.72 1.61
N LEU A 42 3.43 0.39 0.31
CA LEU A 42 2.91 -0.86 -0.24
C LEU A 42 3.52 -2.08 0.44
N SER A 43 4.82 -2.06 0.72
CA SER A 43 5.54 -3.13 1.42
C SER A 43 5.01 -3.33 2.84
N PHE A 44 4.81 -2.23 3.58
CA PHE A 44 4.16 -2.28 4.90
C PHE A 44 2.74 -2.84 4.83
N LEU A 45 1.97 -2.42 3.82
CA LEU A 45 0.61 -2.89 3.59
C LEU A 45 0.56 -4.39 3.30
N CYS A 46 1.45 -4.92 2.46
CA CYS A 46 1.55 -6.36 2.20
C CYS A 46 1.98 -7.12 3.46
N GLY A 47 2.91 -6.58 4.25
CA GLY A 47 3.32 -7.14 5.54
C GLY A 47 2.17 -7.22 6.56
N MET A 48 1.34 -6.18 6.65
CA MET A 48 0.14 -6.20 7.48
C MET A 48 -0.85 -7.29 7.05
N HIS A 49 -1.01 -7.49 5.74
CA HIS A 49 -1.85 -8.57 5.22
C HIS A 49 -1.29 -9.94 5.67
N TRP A 50 0.02 -10.15 5.53
CA TRP A 50 0.72 -11.33 6.04
C TRP A 50 0.50 -11.59 7.53
N GLN A 51 0.63 -10.55 8.35
CA GLN A 51 0.38 -10.65 9.79
C GLN A 51 -1.04 -11.16 10.07
N VAL A 52 -2.05 -10.61 9.38
CA VAL A 52 -3.45 -11.05 9.54
C VAL A 52 -3.63 -12.53 9.17
N LEU A 53 -2.95 -12.99 8.11
CA LEU A 53 -2.98 -14.40 7.69
C LEU A 53 -2.41 -15.34 8.76
N ILE A 54 -1.24 -14.99 9.30
CA ILE A 54 -0.56 -15.78 10.33
C ILE A 54 -1.41 -15.84 11.60
N PHE A 55 -1.95 -14.70 12.06
CA PHE A 55 -2.80 -14.67 13.27
C PHE A 55 -4.06 -15.50 13.15
N LYS A 56 -4.63 -15.63 11.93
CA LYS A 56 -5.81 -16.48 11.69
C LYS A 56 -5.46 -17.93 11.33
N ASN A 57 -4.18 -18.30 11.43
CA ASN A 57 -3.65 -19.63 11.15
C ASN A 57 -4.05 -20.15 9.75
N LYS A 58 -4.14 -19.23 8.78
CA LYS A 58 -4.52 -19.55 7.39
C LYS A 58 -3.27 -19.87 6.60
N ASN A 59 -2.87 -21.13 6.65
CA ASN A 59 -1.57 -21.58 6.13
C ASN A 59 -1.64 -22.15 4.70
N SER A 60 -2.69 -21.85 3.93
CA SER A 60 -2.72 -22.25 2.53
C SER A 60 -1.70 -21.40 1.76
N ILE A 61 -0.72 -22.07 1.16
CA ILE A 61 0.38 -21.46 0.39
C ILE A 61 -0.15 -20.47 -0.65
N PHE A 62 -1.24 -20.81 -1.34
CA PHE A 62 -1.90 -19.96 -2.33
C PHE A 62 -2.41 -18.62 -1.79
N ILE A 63 -2.82 -18.57 -0.53
CA ILE A 63 -3.31 -17.33 0.08
C ILE A 63 -2.15 -16.48 0.58
N MET A 64 -1.13 -17.11 1.17
CA MET A 64 0.05 -16.41 1.65
C MET A 64 0.91 -15.84 0.51
N SER A 65 0.81 -16.38 -0.69
CA SER A 65 1.51 -15.84 -1.86
C SER A 65 0.88 -14.56 -2.41
N ILE A 66 -0.40 -14.26 -2.15
CA ILE A 66 -1.09 -13.09 -2.70
C ILE A 66 -0.37 -11.77 -2.35
N PRO A 67 -0.04 -11.48 -1.07
CA PRO A 67 0.63 -10.22 -0.72
C PRO A 67 2.05 -10.13 -1.29
N ILE A 68 2.71 -11.27 -1.49
CA ILE A 68 4.03 -11.34 -2.15
C ILE A 68 3.90 -10.97 -3.63
N LEU A 69 2.90 -11.51 -4.34
CA LEU A 69 2.67 -11.20 -5.75
C LEU A 69 2.38 -9.72 -5.96
N ILE A 70 1.56 -9.12 -5.08
CA ILE A 70 1.28 -7.67 -5.11
C ILE A 70 2.56 -6.86 -4.82
N PHE A 71 3.37 -7.30 -3.86
CA PHE A 71 4.65 -6.67 -3.55
C PHE A 71 5.60 -6.70 -4.75
N ILE A 72 5.79 -7.88 -5.38
CA ILE A 72 6.65 -8.05 -6.54
C ILE A 72 6.13 -7.21 -7.72
N TRP A 73 4.82 -7.19 -7.94
CA TRP A 73 4.20 -6.36 -8.98
C TRP A 73 4.50 -4.88 -8.76
N GLY A 74 4.33 -4.36 -7.54
CA GLY A 74 4.66 -2.98 -7.22
C GLY A 74 6.13 -2.67 -7.46
N TRP A 75 7.05 -3.46 -6.90
CA TRP A 75 8.49 -3.23 -7.03
C TRP A 75 9.01 -3.42 -8.46
N SER A 76 8.30 -4.15 -9.32
CA SER A 76 8.64 -4.24 -10.74
C SER A 76 8.66 -2.86 -11.42
N SER A 77 7.93 -1.88 -10.87
CA SER A 77 7.89 -0.51 -11.40
C SER A 77 9.26 0.18 -11.41
N GLN A 78 10.20 -0.22 -10.56
CA GLN A 78 11.55 0.35 -10.50
C GLN A 78 12.50 -0.23 -11.56
N PHE A 79 12.18 -1.40 -12.11
CA PHE A 79 13.04 -2.11 -13.04
C PHE A 79 12.47 -2.15 -14.46
N ASN A 80 11.22 -1.71 -14.63
CA ASN A 80 10.47 -1.87 -15.85
C ASN A 80 10.28 -0.52 -16.56
N ASN A 81 10.86 -0.39 -17.77
CA ASN A 81 10.68 0.81 -18.61
C ASN A 81 9.44 0.72 -19.53
N PHE A 82 8.69 -0.38 -19.51
CA PHE A 82 7.60 -0.60 -20.47
C PHE A 82 6.26 0.02 -20.06
N PHE A 83 5.99 0.17 -18.76
CA PHE A 83 4.73 0.74 -18.25
C PHE A 83 5.01 1.96 -17.38
N ASP A 84 4.06 2.89 -17.33
CA ASP A 84 4.13 4.02 -16.42
C ASP A 84 4.16 3.53 -14.96
N THR A 85 5.22 3.91 -14.24
CA THR A 85 5.45 3.56 -12.84
C THR A 85 4.24 3.87 -11.97
N ARG A 86 3.57 5.00 -12.21
CA ARG A 86 2.40 5.43 -11.44
C ARG A 86 1.23 4.46 -11.61
N LEU A 87 1.01 3.94 -12.82
CA LEU A 87 -0.05 2.96 -13.10
C LEU A 87 0.23 1.63 -12.40
N ILE A 88 1.48 1.17 -12.41
CA ILE A 88 1.88 -0.04 -11.67
C ILE A 88 1.59 0.15 -10.17
N LEU A 89 1.96 1.30 -9.60
CA LEU A 89 1.68 1.59 -8.19
C LEU A 89 0.19 1.64 -7.89
N ILE A 90 -0.60 2.40 -8.67
CA ILE A 90 -2.06 2.51 -8.47
C ILE A 90 -2.71 1.12 -8.52
N THR A 91 -2.39 0.32 -9.54
CA THR A 91 -2.93 -1.05 -9.66
C THR A 91 -2.48 -1.93 -8.50
N SER A 92 -1.26 -1.78 -8.00
CA SER A 92 -0.76 -2.52 -6.82
C SER A 92 -1.58 -2.20 -5.56
N PHE A 93 -1.85 -0.92 -5.29
CA PHE A 93 -2.67 -0.51 -4.14
C PHE A 93 -4.12 -0.97 -4.26
N ILE A 94 -4.71 -0.86 -5.46
CA ILE A 94 -6.08 -1.32 -5.73
C ILE A 94 -6.16 -2.84 -5.56
N LEU A 95 -5.23 -3.61 -6.12
CA LEU A 95 -5.19 -5.06 -5.96
C LEU A 95 -5.01 -5.44 -4.48
N SER A 96 -4.11 -4.76 -3.76
CA SER A 96 -3.92 -4.98 -2.32
C SER A 96 -5.22 -4.81 -1.53
N LEU A 97 -5.96 -3.73 -1.80
CA LEU A 97 -7.25 -3.48 -1.17
C LEU A 97 -8.32 -4.49 -1.62
N PHE A 98 -8.39 -4.78 -2.91
CA PHE A 98 -9.33 -5.74 -3.49
C PHE A 98 -9.20 -7.11 -2.83
N PHE A 99 -7.98 -7.58 -2.61
CA PHE A 99 -7.76 -8.84 -1.91
C PHE A 99 -8.15 -8.79 -0.43
N ASP A 100 -8.02 -7.64 0.25
CA ASP A 100 -8.55 -7.52 1.62
C ASP A 100 -10.09 -7.71 1.67
N TYR A 101 -10.81 -7.28 0.62
CA TYR A 101 -12.27 -7.36 0.52
C TYR A 101 -12.79 -8.69 -0.05
N VAL A 102 -12.26 -9.12 -1.21
CA VAL A 102 -12.77 -10.27 -1.98
C VAL A 102 -12.38 -11.58 -1.35
N CYS A 103 -11.22 -11.61 -0.71
CA CYS A 103 -10.73 -12.78 -0.01
C CYS A 103 -11.47 -12.93 1.35
N ASN A 104 -12.80 -12.79 1.32
CA ASN A 104 -13.83 -12.93 2.37
C ASN A 104 -13.64 -14.17 3.28
N ILE A 105 -12.75 -15.06 2.87
CA ILE A 105 -12.01 -16.03 3.67
C ILE A 105 -11.48 -15.43 5.00
N PHE A 106 -11.23 -14.13 5.12
CA PHE A 106 -10.64 -13.53 6.31
C PHE A 106 -11.60 -12.93 7.33
N LYS A 107 -12.86 -12.56 7.00
CA LYS A 107 -13.70 -11.68 7.86
C LYS A 107 -12.86 -10.69 8.70
N PRO A 108 -12.04 -9.83 8.06
CA PRO A 108 -11.22 -8.88 8.79
C PRO A 108 -12.12 -7.94 9.58
N GLU A 109 -11.64 -7.46 10.72
CA GLU A 109 -12.44 -6.54 11.52
C GLU A 109 -12.73 -5.27 10.71
N LYS A 110 -13.94 -4.72 10.85
CA LYS A 110 -14.39 -3.55 10.06
C LYS A 110 -13.42 -2.37 10.14
N TRP A 111 -12.72 -2.21 11.26
CA TRP A 111 -11.74 -1.12 11.42
C TRP A 111 -10.49 -1.30 10.56
N TYR A 112 -10.05 -2.55 10.33
CA TYR A 112 -8.91 -2.83 9.47
C TYR A 112 -9.24 -2.47 8.03
N LEU A 113 -10.38 -2.93 7.50
CA LEU A 113 -10.84 -2.58 6.16
C LEU A 113 -11.01 -1.07 5.99
N LYS A 114 -11.58 -0.39 7.00
CA LYS A 114 -11.72 1.06 6.98
C LYS A 114 -10.36 1.76 6.92
N LEU A 115 -9.39 1.33 7.74
CA LEU A 115 -8.03 1.86 7.73
C LEU A 115 -7.36 1.63 6.37
N ARG A 116 -7.44 0.42 5.83
CA ARG A 116 -6.88 0.05 4.53
C ARG A 116 -7.45 0.91 3.41
N THR A 117 -8.76 1.13 3.41
CA THR A 117 -9.43 2.01 2.44
C THR A 117 -8.95 3.45 2.56
N ILE A 118 -8.83 3.98 3.78
CA ILE A 118 -8.33 5.35 4.00
C ILE A 118 -6.88 5.49 3.51
N VAL A 119 -5.99 4.57 3.89
CA VAL A 119 -4.57 4.65 3.50
C VAL A 119 -4.41 4.51 1.98
N THR A 120 -5.07 3.54 1.37
CA THR A 120 -5.00 3.33 -0.08
C THR A 120 -5.56 4.51 -0.87
N THR A 121 -6.71 5.06 -0.45
CA THR A 121 -7.26 6.28 -1.09
C THR A 121 -6.34 7.47 -0.93
N LEU A 122 -5.78 7.69 0.26
CA LEU A 122 -4.81 8.77 0.48
C LEU A 122 -3.57 8.62 -0.40
N VAL A 123 -3.01 7.42 -0.54
CA VAL A 123 -1.82 7.22 -1.40
C VAL A 123 -2.18 7.41 -2.88
N ILE A 124 -3.32 6.89 -3.33
CA ILE A 124 -3.76 7.05 -4.73
C ILE A 124 -3.98 8.52 -5.06
N ILE A 125 -4.65 9.29 -4.19
CA ILE A 125 -4.83 10.74 -4.38
C ILE A 125 -3.47 11.41 -4.52
N ALA A 126 -2.51 11.04 -3.68
CA ALA A 126 -1.20 11.64 -3.71
C ALA A 126 -0.34 11.26 -4.93
N LEU A 127 -0.60 10.12 -5.57
CA LEU A 127 0.00 9.74 -6.84
C LEU A 127 -0.57 10.55 -8.04
N PHE A 128 -1.75 11.15 -7.88
CA PHE A 128 -2.37 12.02 -8.89
C PHE A 128 -2.05 13.51 -8.72
N LEU A 129 -1.53 13.92 -7.55
CA LEU A 129 -1.11 15.29 -7.25
C LEU A 129 0.32 15.56 -7.71
#